data_AF-A0A5N7Z8S0-F1
#
_entry.id   AF-A0A5N7Z8S0-F1
#
_cell.length_a   1.000
_cell.length_b   1.000
_cell.length_c   1.000
_cell.angle_alpha   90.00
_cell.angle_beta   90.00
_cell.angle_gamma   90.00
#
_symmetry.space_group_name_H-M   'P 1'
#
loop_
_entity.id
_entity.type
_entity.pdbx_description
1 polymer ?
#
loop_
_entity_poly.entity_id
_entity_poly.type
_entity_poly.pdbx_seq_one_letter_code
_entity_poly.pdbx_strand_id
1 'polypeptide(L)'
;MSRTLVIGDIHGGLKALHQILERAEVTTNDKLVFLGDYIDGWSDSPRVIDFLIELDKTHDCFFIRGNHEEMVLRWLMAGDDNAEWRIHGGQSTVDAYQDLDIHTKDRHIGFLARLNDYYIDEQDRLYVHAGFTNQKGVYYEFFRGMFCWDRTLWETAMSLNPALSKDDLFYPKRLTLYKEIFIGHTPVTRIGETVPVNKAN
;
A
#
# COMPACT_ATOMS: atom_id res chain seq x y z
N MET A 1 -10.29 21.14 -10.62
CA MET A 1 -9.01 20.55 -10.16
C MET A 1 -9.27 19.05 -9.96
N SER A 2 -8.39 18.19 -10.48
CA SER A 2 -8.46 16.75 -10.23
C SER A 2 -8.12 16.48 -8.75
N ARG A 3 -8.91 15.65 -8.05
CA ARG A 3 -8.60 15.25 -6.67
C ARG A 3 -7.67 14.04 -6.70
N THR A 4 -6.70 13.99 -5.80
CA THR A 4 -5.97 12.75 -5.49
C THR A 4 -6.63 12.09 -4.29
N LEU A 5 -7.09 10.86 -4.44
CA LEU A 5 -7.66 10.05 -3.39
C LEU A 5 -6.69 8.90 -3.08
N VAL A 6 -6.39 8.72 -1.80
CA VAL A 6 -5.42 7.73 -1.33
C VAL A 6 -6.17 6.62 -0.61
N ILE A 7 -5.94 5.37 -1.03
CA ILE A 7 -6.61 4.18 -0.55
C ILE A 7 -5.57 3.31 0.17
N GLY A 8 -5.81 3.04 1.46
CA GLY A 8 -4.99 2.14 2.26
C GLY A 8 -5.26 0.67 1.98
N ASP A 9 -4.75 -0.18 2.87
CA ASP A 9 -4.79 -1.64 2.78
C ASP A 9 -6.24 -2.17 2.59
N ILE A 10 -6.41 -3.10 1.65
CA ILE A 10 -7.72 -3.65 1.25
C ILE A 10 -7.91 -5.06 1.79
N HIS A 11 -6.86 -5.88 1.77
CA HIS A 11 -6.84 -7.24 2.29
C HIS A 11 -8.03 -8.12 1.85
N GLY A 12 -8.28 -8.21 0.55
CA GLY A 12 -9.40 -8.98 0.01
C GLY A 12 -10.78 -8.40 0.34
N GLY A 13 -10.86 -7.19 0.91
CA GLY A 13 -12.10 -6.54 1.32
C GLY A 13 -12.87 -5.88 0.18
N LEU A 14 -13.27 -6.63 -0.86
CA LEU A 14 -13.92 -6.08 -2.06
C LEU A 14 -15.17 -5.25 -1.74
N LYS A 15 -16.00 -5.70 -0.80
CA LYS A 15 -17.19 -4.95 -0.36
C LYS A 15 -16.82 -3.59 0.24
N ALA A 16 -15.78 -3.54 1.07
CA ALA A 16 -15.30 -2.30 1.67
C ALA A 16 -14.72 -1.37 0.61
N LEU A 17 -13.97 -1.91 -0.36
CA LEU A 17 -13.44 -1.15 -1.49
C LEU A 17 -14.55 -0.46 -2.29
N HIS A 18 -15.62 -1.17 -2.66
CA HIS A 18 -16.77 -0.54 -3.31
C HIS A 18 -17.39 0.57 -2.46
N GLN A 19 -17.58 0.32 -1.17
CA GLN A 19 -18.18 1.31 -0.26
C GLN A 19 -17.35 2.59 -0.13
N ILE A 20 -16.01 2.49 -0.05
CA ILE A 20 -15.17 3.69 0.07
C ILE A 20 -15.13 4.48 -1.24
N LEU A 21 -15.13 3.82 -2.40
CA LEU A 21 -15.16 4.49 -3.71
C LEU A 21 -16.51 5.21 -3.93
N GLU A 22 -17.61 4.57 -3.53
CA GLU A 22 -18.95 5.18 -3.55
C GLU A 22 -19.04 6.39 -2.62
N ARG A 23 -18.62 6.24 -1.35
CA ARG A 23 -18.65 7.33 -0.35
C ARG A 23 -17.77 8.51 -0.70
N ALA A 24 -16.65 8.27 -1.39
CA ALA A 24 -15.76 9.33 -1.87
C ALA A 24 -16.27 9.99 -3.17
N GLU A 25 -17.36 9.46 -3.74
CA GLU A 25 -17.92 9.89 -5.03
C GLU A 25 -16.84 9.91 -6.11
N VAL A 26 -16.13 8.79 -6.25
CA VAL A 26 -15.03 8.65 -7.21
C VAL A 26 -15.53 8.82 -8.63
N THR A 27 -14.80 9.61 -9.41
CA THR A 27 -15.04 9.85 -10.83
C THR A 27 -13.77 9.60 -11.64
N THR A 28 -13.90 9.48 -12.96
CA THR A 28 -12.77 9.34 -13.88
C THR A 28 -11.87 10.56 -13.95
N ASN A 29 -12.25 11.68 -13.32
CA ASN A 29 -11.40 12.88 -13.19
C ASN A 29 -10.49 12.83 -11.96
N ASP A 30 -10.69 11.86 -11.06
CA ASP A 30 -9.87 11.69 -9.86
C ASP A 30 -8.67 10.79 -10.15
N LYS A 31 -7.56 11.06 -9.46
CA LYS A 31 -6.41 10.18 -9.38
C LYS A 31 -6.55 9.29 -8.15
N LEU A 32 -6.44 7.98 -8.32
CA LEU A 32 -6.53 7.00 -7.24
C LEU A 32 -5.14 6.43 -6.95
N VAL A 33 -4.62 6.65 -5.74
CA VAL A 33 -3.34 6.07 -5.30
C VAL A 33 -3.62 4.98 -4.27
N PHE A 34 -3.32 3.75 -4.63
CA PHE A 34 -3.49 2.57 -3.80
C PHE A 34 -2.16 2.24 -3.11
N LEU A 35 -2.16 2.14 -1.78
CA LEU A 35 -0.95 2.02 -0.97
C LEU A 35 -0.43 0.57 -0.81
N GLY A 36 -1.06 -0.42 -1.43
CA GLY A 36 -0.68 -1.84 -1.34
C GLY A 36 -1.61 -2.66 -0.44
N ASP A 37 -1.23 -3.91 -0.20
CA ASP A 37 -1.96 -4.92 0.57
C ASP A 37 -3.41 -5.09 0.09
N TYR A 38 -3.53 -5.46 -1.19
CA TYR A 38 -4.79 -5.73 -1.88
C TYR A 38 -5.39 -7.08 -1.51
N ILE A 39 -4.52 -8.03 -1.20
CA ILE A 39 -4.81 -9.45 -1.00
C ILE A 39 -4.54 -9.87 0.45
N ASP A 40 -4.83 -11.14 0.72
CA ASP A 40 -4.77 -11.79 2.03
C ASP A 40 -5.79 -11.24 3.03
N GLY A 41 -6.04 -11.98 4.12
CA GLY A 41 -7.02 -11.58 5.13
C GLY A 41 -8.43 -12.07 4.78
N TRP A 42 -9.16 -11.35 3.93
CA TRP A 42 -10.51 -11.77 3.49
C TRP A 42 -10.46 -12.67 2.24
N SER A 43 -11.59 -13.29 1.89
CA SER A 43 -11.66 -14.36 0.87
C SER A 43 -11.75 -13.86 -0.58
N ASP A 44 -11.95 -12.56 -0.82
CA ASP A 44 -12.16 -12.03 -2.17
C ASP A 44 -10.86 -11.56 -2.86
N SER A 45 -9.67 -12.00 -2.42
CA SER A 45 -8.36 -11.59 -3.01
C SER A 45 -8.34 -11.61 -4.54
N PRO A 46 -8.73 -12.70 -5.25
CA PRO A 46 -8.77 -12.68 -6.71
C PRO A 46 -9.70 -11.62 -7.29
N ARG A 47 -10.89 -11.45 -6.69
CA ARG A 47 -11.90 -10.51 -7.18
C ARG A 47 -11.50 -9.06 -6.94
N VAL A 48 -10.76 -8.77 -5.88
CA VAL A 48 -10.12 -7.46 -5.69
C VAL A 48 -9.15 -7.20 -6.84
N ILE A 49 -8.28 -8.15 -7.18
CA ILE A 49 -7.33 -7.97 -8.31
C ILE A 49 -8.07 -7.77 -9.64
N ASP A 50 -9.08 -8.59 -9.94
CA ASP A 50 -9.92 -8.40 -11.14
C ASP A 50 -10.55 -7.00 -11.16
N PHE A 51 -11.12 -6.55 -10.03
CA PHE A 51 -11.72 -5.23 -9.92
C PHE A 51 -10.71 -4.10 -10.15
N LEU A 52 -9.52 -4.17 -9.55
CA LEU A 52 -8.47 -3.15 -9.74
C LEU A 52 -7.97 -3.11 -11.19
N ILE A 53 -7.85 -4.27 -11.86
CA ILE A 53 -7.50 -4.35 -13.29
C ILE A 53 -8.55 -3.65 -14.15
N GLU A 54 -9.85 -3.86 -13.90
CA GLU A 54 -10.92 -3.19 -14.64
C GLU A 54 -11.01 -1.69 -14.32
N LEU A 55 -10.79 -1.31 -13.07
CA LEU A 55 -10.78 0.09 -12.63
C LEU A 55 -9.69 0.90 -13.35
N ASP A 56 -8.50 0.33 -13.48
CA ASP A 56 -7.35 0.93 -14.18
C ASP A 56 -7.59 1.22 -15.67
N LYS A 57 -8.59 0.57 -16.29
CA LYS A 57 -8.96 0.85 -17.69
C LYS A 57 -9.72 2.16 -17.84
N THR A 58 -10.28 2.69 -16.76
CA THR A 58 -11.24 3.81 -16.80
C THR A 58 -10.84 4.99 -15.91
N HIS A 59 -10.01 4.76 -14.90
CA HIS A 59 -9.55 5.78 -13.94
C HIS A 59 -8.03 5.91 -13.98
N ASP A 60 -7.50 7.09 -13.58
CA ASP A 60 -6.07 7.27 -13.36
C ASP A 60 -5.66 6.62 -12.04
N CYS A 61 -5.24 5.35 -12.09
CA CYS A 61 -4.83 4.58 -10.93
C CYS A 61 -3.30 4.49 -10.83
N PHE A 62 -2.79 4.60 -9.61
CA PHE A 62 -1.41 4.27 -9.27
C PHE A 62 -1.39 3.21 -8.18
N PHE A 63 -0.79 2.06 -8.46
CA PHE A 63 -0.77 0.91 -7.56
C PHE A 63 0.63 0.71 -6.97
N ILE A 64 0.71 0.78 -5.65
CA ILE A 64 1.91 0.51 -4.87
C ILE A 64 1.90 -0.93 -4.38
N ARG A 65 3.06 -1.55 -4.32
CA ARG A 65 3.24 -2.92 -3.82
C ARG A 65 3.22 -2.92 -2.30
N GLY A 66 2.37 -3.75 -1.71
CA GLY A 66 2.47 -4.12 -0.30
C GLY A 66 3.33 -5.35 -0.09
N ASN A 67 3.61 -5.67 1.18
CA ASN A 67 4.39 -6.87 1.49
C ASN A 67 3.60 -8.15 1.14
N HIS A 68 2.28 -8.10 1.20
CA HIS A 68 1.43 -9.23 0.81
C HIS A 68 1.52 -9.53 -0.69
N GLU A 69 1.53 -8.50 -1.55
CA GLU A 69 1.72 -8.68 -3.00
C GLU A 69 3.09 -9.27 -3.34
N GLU A 70 4.15 -8.92 -2.60
CA GLU A 70 5.47 -9.53 -2.81
C GLU A 70 5.44 -11.05 -2.54
N MET A 71 4.80 -11.47 -1.44
CA MET A 71 4.71 -12.88 -1.06
C MET A 71 3.83 -13.68 -2.03
N VAL A 72 2.66 -13.16 -2.40
CA VAL A 72 1.76 -13.84 -3.33
C VAL A 72 2.35 -13.95 -4.73
N LEU A 73 3.05 -12.93 -5.21
CA LEU A 73 3.69 -12.99 -6.53
C LEU A 73 4.76 -14.09 -6.56
N ARG A 74 5.59 -14.21 -5.51
CA ARG A 74 6.58 -15.30 -5.40
C ARG A 74 5.90 -16.67 -5.31
N TRP A 75 4.83 -16.78 -4.54
CA TRP A 75 4.05 -18.01 -4.46
C TRP A 75 3.47 -18.41 -5.82
N LEU A 76 2.80 -17.49 -6.54
CA LEU A 76 2.21 -17.76 -7.85
C LEU A 76 3.24 -18.11 -8.93
N MET A 77 4.42 -17.46 -8.91
CA MET A 77 5.44 -17.66 -9.94
C MET A 77 6.40 -18.83 -9.66
N ALA A 78 6.78 -19.03 -8.40
CA ALA A 78 7.86 -19.95 -8.02
C ALA A 78 7.40 -21.07 -7.07
N GLY A 79 6.14 -21.05 -6.63
CA GLY A 79 5.65 -21.98 -5.61
C GLY A 79 6.30 -21.76 -4.24
N ASP A 80 6.79 -20.55 -3.97
CA ASP A 80 7.39 -20.16 -2.68
C ASP A 80 6.32 -20.15 -1.59
N ASP A 81 6.14 -21.30 -0.95
CA ASP A 81 5.10 -21.53 0.04
C ASP A 81 5.62 -21.26 1.46
N ASN A 82 5.43 -20.03 1.93
CA ASN A 82 5.89 -19.57 3.22
C ASN A 82 4.82 -19.79 4.32
N ALA A 83 5.16 -20.57 5.36
CA ALA A 83 4.25 -20.87 6.45
C ALA A 83 3.86 -19.64 7.30
N GLU A 84 4.79 -18.72 7.56
CA GLU A 84 4.52 -17.48 8.30
C GLU A 84 3.54 -16.59 7.53
N TRP A 85 3.70 -16.50 6.20
CA TRP A 85 2.76 -15.78 5.34
C TRP A 85 1.35 -16.36 5.44
N ARG A 86 1.20 -17.69 5.36
CA ARG A 86 -0.10 -18.36 5.50
C ARG A 86 -0.80 -18.03 6.82
N ILE A 87 -0.05 -18.06 7.93
CA ILE A 87 -0.57 -17.76 9.27
C ILE A 87 -1.04 -16.30 9.36
N HIS A 88 -0.33 -15.38 8.69
CA HIS A 88 -0.67 -13.96 8.66
C HIS A 88 -1.68 -13.57 7.56
N GLY A 89 -2.56 -14.49 7.18
CA GLY A 89 -3.68 -14.23 6.26
C GLY A 89 -3.49 -14.74 4.84
N GLY A 90 -2.31 -15.26 4.48
CA GLY A 90 -2.05 -15.81 3.15
C GLY A 90 -2.89 -17.04 2.82
N GLN A 91 -3.35 -17.79 3.84
CA GLN A 91 -4.15 -19.00 3.61
C GLN A 91 -5.44 -18.70 2.84
N SER A 92 -6.13 -17.60 3.13
CA SER A 92 -7.37 -17.24 2.43
C SER A 92 -7.14 -16.97 0.94
N THR A 93 -5.98 -16.39 0.60
CA THR A 93 -5.57 -16.19 -0.79
C THR A 93 -5.26 -17.52 -1.46
N VAL A 94 -4.53 -18.43 -0.81
CA VAL A 94 -4.26 -19.76 -1.39
C VAL A 94 -5.56 -20.48 -1.71
N ASP A 95 -6.49 -20.52 -0.75
CA ASP A 95 -7.79 -21.17 -0.91
C ASP A 95 -8.58 -20.53 -2.08
N ALA A 96 -8.58 -19.19 -2.15
CA ALA A 96 -9.28 -18.46 -3.20
C ALA A 96 -8.67 -18.63 -4.61
N TYR A 97 -7.37 -18.94 -4.70
CA TYR A 97 -6.66 -19.16 -5.96
C TYR A 97 -6.61 -20.63 -6.39
N GLN A 98 -6.99 -21.57 -5.53
CA GLN A 98 -6.84 -23.01 -5.78
C GLN A 98 -7.54 -23.44 -7.08
N ASP A 99 -8.78 -23.00 -7.28
CA ASP A 99 -9.64 -23.43 -8.40
C ASP A 99 -9.65 -22.45 -9.59
N LEU A 100 -8.83 -21.39 -9.57
CA LEU A 100 -8.75 -20.46 -10.69
C LEU A 100 -7.99 -21.05 -11.88
N ASP A 101 -8.49 -20.74 -13.07
CA ASP A 101 -7.85 -21.13 -14.32
C ASP A 101 -6.52 -20.40 -14.55
N ILE A 102 -5.69 -20.97 -15.41
CA ILE A 102 -4.35 -20.44 -15.69
C ILE A 102 -4.39 -19.04 -16.30
N HIS A 103 -5.38 -18.71 -17.13
CA HIS A 103 -5.46 -17.39 -17.76
C HIS A 103 -5.76 -16.31 -16.73
N THR A 104 -6.67 -16.58 -15.79
CA THR A 104 -6.94 -15.66 -14.68
C THR A 104 -5.69 -15.46 -13.81
N LYS A 105 -4.99 -16.55 -13.46
CA LYS A 105 -3.72 -16.48 -12.70
C LYS A 105 -2.67 -15.66 -13.44
N ASP A 106 -2.47 -15.87 -14.73
CA ASP A 106 -1.50 -15.15 -15.55
C ASP A 106 -1.80 -13.64 -15.61
N ARG A 107 -3.08 -13.26 -15.73
CA ARG A 107 -3.49 -11.84 -15.67
C ARG A 107 -3.14 -11.22 -14.31
N HIS A 108 -3.40 -11.95 -13.22
CA HIS A 108 -3.12 -11.46 -11.87
C HIS A 108 -1.61 -11.33 -11.64
N ILE A 109 -0.82 -12.31 -12.08
CA ILE A 109 0.65 -12.23 -12.07
C ILE A 109 1.12 -10.99 -12.86
N GLY A 110 0.56 -10.75 -14.05
CA GLY A 110 0.86 -9.56 -14.84
C GLY A 110 0.57 -8.25 -14.10
N PHE A 111 -0.57 -8.17 -13.40
CA PHE A 111 -0.92 -7.02 -12.56
C PHE A 111 0.04 -6.85 -11.37
N LEU A 112 0.31 -7.92 -10.63
CA LEU A 112 1.18 -7.89 -9.45
C LEU A 112 2.64 -7.56 -9.82
N ALA A 113 3.12 -8.06 -10.96
CA ALA A 113 4.49 -7.83 -11.42
C ALA A 113 4.76 -6.35 -11.77
N ARG A 114 3.75 -5.60 -12.21
CA ARG A 114 3.87 -4.18 -12.60
C ARG A 114 3.66 -3.18 -11.44
N LEU A 115 3.39 -3.65 -10.23
CA LEU A 115 3.21 -2.78 -9.07
C LEU A 115 4.50 -2.01 -8.75
N ASN A 116 4.33 -0.75 -8.37
CA ASN A 116 5.42 0.18 -8.08
C ASN A 116 5.81 0.11 -6.60
N ASP A 117 7.04 0.44 -6.27
CA ASP A 117 7.46 0.47 -4.85
C ASP A 117 6.99 1.73 -4.12
N TYR A 118 6.94 2.85 -4.84
CA TYR A 118 6.54 4.15 -4.33
C TYR A 118 6.07 5.05 -5.48
N TYR A 119 5.48 6.18 -5.12
CA TYR A 119 5.11 7.27 -6.02
C TYR A 119 5.54 8.60 -5.42
N ILE A 120 6.07 9.51 -6.24
CA ILE A 120 6.26 10.92 -5.86
C ILE A 120 5.52 11.76 -6.89
N ASP A 121 4.61 12.62 -6.44
CA ASP A 121 3.85 13.48 -7.32
C ASP A 121 4.49 14.84 -7.56
N GLU A 122 3.86 15.65 -8.42
CA GLU A 122 4.35 16.98 -8.80
C GLU A 122 4.36 17.99 -7.63
N GLN A 123 3.73 17.66 -6.50
CA GLN A 123 3.73 18.47 -5.29
C GLN A 123 4.77 18.00 -4.25
N ASP A 124 5.67 17.09 -4.64
CA ASP A 124 6.69 16.48 -3.78
C ASP A 124 6.08 15.73 -2.59
N ARG A 125 4.94 15.07 -2.82
CA ARG A 125 4.32 14.17 -1.84
C ARG A 125 4.73 12.74 -2.15
N LEU A 126 5.22 12.03 -1.14
CA LEU A 126 5.61 10.64 -1.24
C LEU A 126 4.44 9.73 -0.87
N TYR A 127 4.24 8.67 -1.64
CA TYR A 127 3.33 7.57 -1.33
C TYR A 127 4.17 6.29 -1.35
N VAL A 128 4.14 5.52 -0.27
CA VAL A 128 4.90 4.27 -0.11
C VAL A 128 4.13 3.35 0.82
N HIS A 129 4.22 2.03 0.66
CA HIS A 129 3.37 1.12 1.44
C HIS A 129 3.64 1.22 2.94
N ALA A 130 4.88 1.04 3.38
CA ALA A 130 5.26 1.05 4.79
C ALA A 130 6.17 2.22 5.15
N GLY A 131 7.34 2.32 4.53
CA GLY A 131 8.34 3.31 4.92
C GLY A 131 9.63 3.26 4.11
N PHE A 132 10.69 3.84 4.66
CA PHE A 132 12.03 3.79 4.09
C PHE A 132 13.05 4.09 5.20
N THR A 133 14.23 3.50 5.05
CA THR A 133 15.29 3.53 6.05
C THR A 133 16.41 4.49 5.70
N ASN A 134 16.64 4.72 4.40
CA ASN A 134 17.70 5.62 3.98
C ASN A 134 17.40 7.08 4.35
N GLN A 135 18.33 7.72 5.06
CA GLN A 135 18.20 9.12 5.51
C GLN A 135 18.12 10.15 4.38
N LYS A 136 18.44 9.77 3.14
CA LYS A 136 18.33 10.62 1.95
C LYS A 136 17.05 10.38 1.15
N GLY A 137 16.16 9.50 1.61
CA GLY A 137 14.87 9.23 0.97
C GLY A 137 14.89 8.04 0.02
N VAL A 138 13.74 7.81 -0.63
CA VAL A 138 13.46 6.58 -1.38
C VAL A 138 14.37 6.37 -2.59
N TYR A 139 14.91 7.45 -3.19
CA TYR A 139 15.86 7.35 -4.31
C TYR A 139 17.18 6.68 -3.95
N TYR A 140 17.54 6.67 -2.66
CA TYR A 140 18.79 6.10 -2.16
C TYR A 140 18.57 4.78 -1.39
N GLU A 141 17.34 4.31 -1.29
CA GLU A 141 17.04 3.07 -0.59
C GLU A 141 17.64 1.89 -1.37
N PHE A 142 18.53 1.15 -0.69
CA PHE A 142 19.23 0.03 -1.31
C PHE A 142 18.40 -1.25 -1.18
N PHE A 143 17.73 -1.42 -0.05
CA PHE A 143 16.91 -2.59 0.22
C PHE A 143 15.46 -2.30 -0.14
N ARG A 144 15.07 -2.57 -1.39
CA ARG A 144 13.71 -2.30 -1.90
C ARG A 144 12.59 -2.91 -1.05
N GLY A 145 12.84 -4.04 -0.37
CA GLY A 145 11.88 -4.61 0.58
C GLY A 145 11.48 -3.64 1.70
N MET A 146 12.33 -2.69 2.08
CA MET A 146 11.99 -1.71 3.12
C MET A 146 10.79 -0.84 2.77
N PHE A 147 10.50 -0.63 1.48
CA PHE A 147 9.28 0.06 1.06
C PHE A 147 8.00 -0.65 1.53
N CYS A 148 8.06 -1.97 1.70
CA CYS A 148 6.92 -2.80 2.09
C CYS A 148 6.95 -3.22 3.56
N TRP A 149 8.10 -3.12 4.24
CA TRP A 149 8.29 -3.71 5.57
C TRP A 149 8.73 -2.72 6.66
N ASP A 150 9.24 -1.53 6.31
CA ASP A 150 9.75 -0.58 7.31
C ASP A 150 8.63 0.10 8.09
N ARG A 151 8.51 -0.25 9.38
CA ARG A 151 7.62 0.44 10.32
C ARG A 151 8.30 1.57 11.07
N THR A 152 9.63 1.70 10.97
CA THR A 152 10.37 2.66 11.78
C THR A 152 10.02 4.10 11.42
N LEU A 153 9.67 4.39 10.16
CA LEU A 153 9.20 5.70 9.73
C LEU A 153 7.95 6.14 10.51
N TRP A 154 6.95 5.26 10.59
CA TRP A 154 5.73 5.49 11.37
C TRP A 154 6.01 5.62 12.86
N GLU A 155 6.82 4.72 13.42
CA GLU A 155 7.21 4.77 14.84
C GLU A 155 7.92 6.09 15.20
N THR A 156 8.70 6.64 14.28
CA THR A 156 9.35 7.94 14.45
C THR A 156 8.38 9.10 14.37
N ALA A 157 7.42 9.07 13.44
CA ALA A 157 6.36 10.08 13.39
C ALA A 157 5.51 10.04 14.67
N MET A 158 5.17 8.85 15.16
CA MET A 158 4.43 8.66 16.42
C MET A 158 5.17 9.17 17.66
N SER A 159 6.50 9.11 17.65
CA SER A 159 7.35 9.52 18.78
C SER A 159 7.81 10.98 18.68
N LEU A 160 7.37 11.72 17.66
CA LEU A 160 7.77 13.10 17.43
C LEU A 160 7.22 13.99 18.55
N ASN A 161 8.11 14.76 19.20
CA ASN A 161 7.68 15.79 20.13
C ASN A 161 6.99 16.93 19.35
N PRO A 162 5.68 17.18 19.59
CA PRO A 162 4.92 18.17 18.82
C PRO A 162 5.39 19.62 19.04
N ALA A 163 6.24 19.88 20.05
CA ALA A 163 6.82 21.20 20.28
C ALA A 163 8.03 21.51 19.38
N LEU A 164 8.58 20.53 18.67
CA LEU A 164 9.73 20.74 17.78
C LEU A 164 9.29 21.41 16.47
N SER A 165 10.03 22.44 16.05
CA SER A 165 9.89 22.98 14.69
C SER A 165 10.63 22.10 13.68
N LYS A 166 10.28 22.18 12.39
CA LYS A 166 10.96 21.41 11.32
C LYS A 166 12.46 21.73 11.21
N ASP A 167 12.86 22.93 11.60
CA ASP A 167 14.25 23.39 11.59
C ASP A 167 15.04 22.99 12.85
N ASP A 168 14.38 22.44 13.86
CA ASP A 168 15.03 22.03 15.10
C ASP A 168 16.13 20.98 14.85
N LEU A 169 17.19 21.03 15.67
CA LEU A 169 18.31 20.10 15.61
C LEU A 169 17.88 18.64 15.82
N PHE A 170 16.85 18.42 16.65
CA PHE A 170 16.33 17.11 16.99
C PHE A 170 15.13 16.67 16.14
N TYR A 171 14.65 17.53 15.22
CA TYR A 171 13.58 17.13 14.30
C TYR A 171 14.09 16.04 13.34
N PRO A 172 13.42 14.89 13.21
CA PRO A 172 13.85 13.82 12.32
C PRO A 172 13.89 14.28 10.86
N LYS A 173 15.10 14.47 10.32
CA LYS A 173 15.29 15.04 8.97
C LYS A 173 14.71 14.18 7.84
N ARG A 174 14.45 12.89 8.07
CA ARG A 174 13.73 12.06 7.09
C ARG A 174 12.28 12.50 6.85
N LEU A 175 11.64 13.11 7.85
CA LEU A 175 10.28 13.68 7.77
C LEU A 175 10.26 15.09 7.15
N THR A 176 11.40 15.55 6.63
CA THR A 176 11.50 16.83 5.90
C THR A 176 11.91 16.65 4.45
N LEU A 177 12.09 15.41 3.99
CA LEU A 177 12.54 15.08 2.63
C LEU A 177 11.45 15.28 1.58
N TYR A 178 10.18 15.19 2.01
CA TYR A 178 8.99 15.29 1.18
C TYR A 178 8.01 16.24 1.86
N LYS A 179 7.14 16.85 1.07
CA LYS A 179 6.11 17.76 1.58
C LYS A 179 5.13 17.03 2.52
N GLU A 180 4.65 15.86 2.09
CA GLU A 180 3.78 14.95 2.85
C GLU A 180 4.20 13.50 2.54
N ILE A 181 3.97 12.58 3.48
CA ILE A 181 4.23 11.15 3.27
C ILE A 181 2.98 10.33 3.61
N PHE A 182 2.46 9.62 2.61
CA PHE A 182 1.32 8.72 2.75
C PHE A 182 1.79 7.28 2.85
N ILE A 183 1.36 6.58 3.91
CA ILE A 183 1.66 5.17 4.17
C ILE A 183 0.41 4.37 4.52
N GLY A 184 0.45 3.07 4.21
CA GLY A 184 -0.50 2.06 4.66
C GLY A 184 0.16 1.19 5.73
N HIS A 185 0.01 -0.13 5.62
CA HIS A 185 0.72 -1.20 6.34
C HIS A 185 0.52 -1.30 7.85
N THR A 186 0.53 -0.16 8.55
CA THR A 186 0.37 -0.09 10.01
C THR A 186 -1.04 0.39 10.33
N PRO A 187 -1.92 -0.50 10.83
CA PRO A 187 -3.31 -0.15 11.05
C PRO A 187 -3.44 0.86 12.20
N VAL A 188 -4.17 1.94 11.92
CA VAL A 188 -4.47 3.02 12.89
C VAL A 188 -5.30 2.55 14.08
N THR A 189 -5.95 1.38 13.98
CA THR A 189 -6.66 0.76 15.10
C THR A 189 -5.72 0.38 16.26
N ARG A 190 -4.43 0.19 16.01
CA ARG A 190 -3.41 -0.04 17.07
C ARG A 190 -3.23 1.16 18.00
N ILE A 191 -3.64 2.35 17.54
CA ILE A 191 -3.61 3.59 18.33
C ILE A 191 -5.01 4.08 18.69
N GLY A 192 -6.04 3.22 18.55
CA GLY A 192 -7.43 3.54 18.91
C GLY A 192 -8.19 4.37 17.87
N GLU A 193 -7.63 4.56 16.67
CA GLU A 193 -8.22 5.37 15.61
C GLU A 193 -8.90 4.49 14.55
N THR A 194 -9.90 5.04 13.87
CA THR A 194 -10.65 4.33 12.80
C THR A 194 -10.63 5.05 11.46
N VAL A 195 -9.93 6.17 11.38
CA VAL A 195 -9.77 6.99 10.17
C VAL A 195 -8.29 7.29 9.95
N PRO A 196 -7.87 7.66 8.72
CA PRO A 196 -6.50 8.08 8.47
C PRO A 196 -6.08 9.22 9.41
N VAL A 197 -4.84 9.17 9.89
CA VAL A 197 -4.29 10.17 10.82
C VAL A 197 -2.99 10.77 10.30
N ASN A 198 -2.79 12.06 10.56
CA ASN A 198 -1.50 12.73 10.34
C ASN A 198 -0.72 12.79 11.66
N LYS A 199 0.57 12.46 11.62
CA LYS A 199 1.48 12.52 12.79
C LYS A 199 2.70 13.42 12.61
N ALA A 200 3.06 13.77 11.37
CA ALA A 200 4.23 14.58 11.09
C ALA A 200 4.04 15.50 9.88
N ASN A 201 4.49 15.08 8.69
CA ASN A 201 4.37 15.82 7.43
C ASN A 201 3.31 15.18 6.53
#